data_AF-A0AA91GM98-F1
#
_entry.id   AF-A0AA91GM98-F1
#
_cell.length_a   1.000
_cell.length_b   1.000
_cell.length_c   1.000
_cell.angle_alpha   90.00
_cell.angle_beta   90.00
_cell.angle_gamma   90.00
#
_symmetry.space_group_name_H-M   'P 1'
#
loop_
_entity.id
_entity.type
_entity.pdbx_description
1 polymer ?
#
loop_
_entity_poly.entity_id
_entity_poly.type
_entity_poly.pdbx_seq_one_letter_code
_entity_poly.pdbx_strand_id
1 'polypeptide(L)' 'MGEEEPTNKQQSTLYNPGDRTPISGQYELINSNGEGTGQEVTSTSGRPFPPTPEPNQSYKLVDPTKHKKRNRH' A
#
# COMPACT_ATOMS: atom_id res chain seq x y z
N MET A 1 -1.78 -20.73 15.25
CA MET A 1 -0.79 -19.77 14.69
C MET A 1 -1.42 -19.21 13.44
N GLY A 2 -2.24 -18.20 13.62
CA GLY A 2 -3.00 -17.53 12.57
C GLY A 2 -3.19 -16.15 13.13
N GLU A 3 -2.22 -15.28 12.83
CA GLU A 3 -2.27 -13.88 13.21
C GLU A 3 -3.45 -13.24 12.46
N GLU A 4 -4.58 -13.20 13.17
CA GLU A 4 -5.78 -12.51 12.76
C GLU A 4 -5.49 -11.00 12.80
N GLU A 5 -5.34 -10.42 11.61
CA GLU A 5 -5.29 -8.98 11.34
C GLU A 5 -6.41 -8.26 12.13
N PRO A 6 -6.09 -7.36 13.08
CA PRO A 6 -7.11 -6.49 13.66
C PRO A 6 -7.53 -5.47 12.62
N THR A 7 -8.62 -5.76 11.90
CA THR A 7 -9.27 -4.83 10.97
C THR A 7 -9.97 -3.71 11.76
N ASN A 8 -9.22 -2.81 12.39
CA ASN A 8 -9.82 -1.66 13.07
C ASN A 8 -9.81 -0.43 12.17
N LYS A 9 -11.01 -0.11 11.71
CA LYS A 9 -11.41 1.04 10.92
C LYS A 9 -10.87 2.36 11.49
N GLN A 10 -10.22 3.18 10.67
CA GLN A 10 -10.40 4.65 10.58
C GLN A 10 -9.50 5.27 9.49
N GLN A 11 -10.06 5.45 8.30
CA GLN A 11 -9.90 6.61 7.39
C GLN A 11 -8.54 7.34 7.31
N SER A 12 -7.44 6.62 7.21
CA SER A 12 -6.20 7.07 6.57
C SER A 12 -5.82 6.01 5.56
N THR A 13 -5.59 6.36 4.30
CA THR A 13 -5.34 5.41 3.19
C THR A 13 -3.93 4.80 3.27
N LEU A 14 -3.62 4.19 4.41
CA LEU A 14 -2.36 3.55 4.74
C LEU A 14 -2.54 2.02 4.64
N TYR A 15 -1.64 1.36 3.92
CA TYR A 15 -1.64 -0.07 3.64
C TYR A 15 -0.48 -0.75 4.36
N ASN A 16 -0.69 -1.98 4.84
CA ASN A 16 0.32 -2.73 5.57
C ASN A 16 1.33 -3.42 4.62
N PRO A 17 2.62 -3.52 5.00
CA PRO A 17 3.58 -4.37 4.31
C PRO A 17 3.12 -5.83 4.32
N GLY A 18 3.32 -6.52 3.19
CA GLY A 18 2.90 -7.92 3.03
C GLY A 18 1.41 -8.13 2.75
N ASP A 19 0.55 -7.12 2.93
CA ASP A 19 -0.87 -7.25 2.62
C ASP A 19 -1.12 -7.26 1.10
N ARG A 20 -2.30 -7.75 0.67
CA ARG A 20 -2.63 -7.77 -0.76
C ARG A 20 -2.86 -6.36 -1.28
N THR A 21 -2.07 -5.96 -2.27
CA THR A 21 -2.23 -4.68 -2.93
C THR A 21 -3.59 -4.58 -3.62
N PRO A 22 -4.45 -3.59 -3.26
CA PRO A 22 -5.77 -3.47 -3.86
C PRO A 22 -5.71 -2.94 -5.29
N ILE A 23 -4.82 -1.99 -5.57
CA ILE A 23 -4.68 -1.36 -6.89
C ILE A 23 -3.21 -1.25 -7.31
N SER A 24 -2.91 -1.33 -8.60
CA SER A 24 -1.55 -1.08 -9.08
C SER A 24 -1.24 0.40 -8.95
N GLY A 25 -0.07 0.72 -8.41
CA GLY A 25 0.29 2.08 -8.03
C GLY A 25 1.71 2.22 -7.55
N GLN A 26 2.15 3.47 -7.48
CA GLN A 26 3.24 3.91 -6.64
C GLN A 26 2.70 4.26 -5.24
N TYR A 27 3.41 3.76 -4.24
CA TYR A 27 3.09 3.90 -2.84
C TYR A 27 4.31 4.45 -2.11
N GLU A 28 4.13 5.49 -1.31
CA GLU A 28 5.17 6.06 -0.46
C GLU A 28 5.13 5.40 0.92
N LEU A 29 6.30 5.14 1.49
CA LEU A 29 6.42 4.70 2.88
C LEU A 29 6.19 5.87 3.81
N ILE A 30 5.22 5.70 4.69
CA ILE A 30 4.91 6.58 5.79
C ILE A 30 5.43 5.93 7.08
N ASN A 31 6.20 6.68 7.87
CA ASN A 31 6.66 6.24 9.17
C ASN A 31 5.52 6.27 10.21
N SER A 32 5.78 5.73 11.41
CA SER A 32 4.81 5.73 12.52
C SER A 32 4.33 7.14 12.93
N ASN A 33 5.08 8.19 12.56
CA ASN A 33 4.74 9.59 12.84
C ASN A 33 3.79 10.20 11.79
N GLY A 34 3.47 9.47 10.72
CA GLY A 34 2.63 9.98 9.62
C GLY A 34 3.39 10.78 8.56
N GLU A 35 4.73 10.78 8.61
CA GLU A 35 5.59 11.46 7.64
C GLU A 35 6.14 10.50 6.59
N GLY A 36 6.24 11.00 5.35
CA GLY A 36 6.88 10.27 4.26
C GLY A 36 8.37 10.08 4.51
N THR A 37 8.84 8.84 4.42
CA THR A 37 10.26 8.48 4.53
C THR A 37 11.06 8.88 3.28
N GLY A 38 10.37 9.30 2.20
CA GLY A 38 10.95 9.50 0.87
C GLY A 38 11.22 8.20 0.10
N GLN A 39 10.85 7.04 0.65
CA GLN A 39 10.91 5.78 -0.07
C GLN A 39 9.59 5.52 -0.80
N GLU A 40 9.70 5.30 -2.12
CA GLU A 40 8.57 4.98 -2.98
C GLU A 40 8.71 3.56 -3.50
N VAL A 41 7.62 2.78 -3.44
CA VAL A 41 7.55 1.43 -3.98
C VAL A 41 6.46 1.36 -5.04
N THR A 42 6.71 0.56 -6.07
CA THR A 42 5.67 0.22 -7.04
C THR A 42 5.08 -1.14 -6.68
N SER A 43 3.76 -1.18 -6.45
CA SER A 43 3.04 -2.42 -6.19
C SER A 43 2.00 -2.69 -7.27
N THR A 44 1.78 -3.98 -7.55
CA THR A 44 0.82 -4.44 -8.55
C THR A 44 -0.42 -4.97 -7.85
N SER A 45 -1.61 -4.58 -8.31
CA SER A 45 -2.88 -5.11 -7.80
C SER A 45 -2.86 -6.65 -7.76
N GLY A 46 -3.24 -7.22 -6.62
CA GLY A 46 -3.30 -8.67 -6.41
C GLY A 46 -1.98 -9.32 -6.00
N ARG A 47 -0.86 -8.59 -5.99
CA ARG A 47 0.40 -9.05 -5.38
C ARG A 47 0.52 -8.55 -3.94
N PRO A 48 1.26 -9.23 -3.06
CA PRO A 48 1.57 -8.68 -1.74
C PRO A 48 2.45 -7.44 -1.87
N PHE A 49 2.26 -6.46 -0.99
CA PHE A 49 3.16 -5.32 -0.86
C PHE A 49 4.58 -5.81 -0.52
N PRO A 50 5.63 -5.14 -1.01
CA PRO A 50 6.98 -5.43 -0.58
C PRO A 50 7.11 -5.27 0.95
N PRO A 51 8.03 -6.00 1.59
CA PRO A 51 8.30 -5.79 3.01
C PRO A 51 8.93 -4.40 3.23
N THR A 52 8.52 -3.72 4.29
CA THR A 52 9.15 -2.48 4.73
C THR A 52 10.50 -2.79 5.39
N PRO A 53 11.52 -1.92 5.24
CA PRO A 53 12.79 -2.07 5.93
C PRO A 53 12.67 -1.93 7.45
N GLU A 54 11.70 -1.14 7.94
CA GLU A 54 11.47 -0.97 9.38
C GLU A 54 10.07 -1.46 9.82
N PRO A 55 9.95 -1.95 11.06
CA PRO A 55 8.66 -2.27 11.67
C PRO A 55 7.88 -0.99 12.00
N ASN A 56 6.55 -1.04 11.85
CA ASN A 56 5.60 0.09 12.03
C ASN A 56 5.59 1.13 10.89
N GLN A 57 6.14 0.80 9.73
CA GLN A 57 5.95 1.60 8.51
C GLN A 57 4.66 1.19 7.79
N SER A 58 4.06 2.13 7.07
CA SER A 58 2.85 1.94 6.27
C SER A 58 3.04 2.46 4.85
N TYR A 59 2.24 1.97 3.91
CA TYR A 59 2.25 2.41 2.53
C TYR A 59 1.11 3.38 2.27
N LYS A 60 1.37 4.55 1.70
CA LYS A 60 0.34 5.48 1.23
C LYS A 60 0.34 5.48 -0.29
N LEU A 61 -0.82 5.25 -0.89
CA LEU A 61 -0.95 5.39 -2.33
C LEU A 61 -0.68 6.85 -2.74
N VAL A 62 0.35 7.05 -3.56
CA VAL A 62 0.69 8.35 -4.14
C VAL A 62 0.08 8.46 -5.53
N ASP A 63 0.44 7.52 -6.41
CA ASP A 63 -0.02 7.51 -7.80
C ASP A 63 -0.60 6.14 -8.18
N PRO A 64 -1.92 6.02 -8.38
CA PRO A 64 -2.50 4.80 -8.92
C PRO A 64 -2.16 4.66 -10.41
N THR A 65 -1.35 3.67 -10.75
CA THR A 65 -1.08 3.26 -12.13
C THR A 65 -2.31 2.52 -12.66
N LYS A 66 -3.30 3.30 -13.10
CA LYS A 66 -4.54 2.78 -13.67
C LYS A 66 -4.34 2.55 -15.16
N HIS A 67 -4.16 1.30 -15.57
CA HIS A 67 -4.31 0.93 -16.97
C HIS A 67 -5.78 1.14 -17.36
N LYS A 68 -6.06 2.29 -18.00
CA LYS A 68 -7.35 2.61 -18.60
C LYS A 68 -7.65 1.48 -19.60
N LYS A 69 -8.49 0.51 -19.22
CA LYS A 69 -9.16 -0.34 -20.20
C LYS A 69 -9.94 0.62 -21.09
N ARG A 70 -9.38 0.90 -22.26
CA ARG A 70 -10.04 1.62 -23.33
C ARG A 70 -11.19 0.71 -23.76
N ASN A 71 -12.37 0.92 -23.18
CA ASN A 71 -13.62 0.41 -23.74
C ASN A 71 -13.70 0.99 -25.15
N ARG A 72 -13.30 0.18 -26.14
CA ARG A 72 -13.65 0.39 -27.53
C ARG A 72 -15.10 -0.10 -27.62
N HIS A 73 -16.05 0.83 -27.51
CA HIS A 73 -17.46 0.63 -27.83
C HIS A 73 -17.64 0.56 -29.35
#